data_AF-Q8K4K6-F1
#
_entry.id   AF-Q8K4K6-F1
#
_cell.length_a   1.000
_cell.length_b   1.000
_cell.length_c   1.000
_cell.angle_alpha   90.00
_cell.angle_beta   90.00
_cell.angle_gamma   90.00
#
_symmetry.space_group_name_H-M   'P 1'
#
loop_
_entity.id
_entity.type
_entity.pdbx_description
1 polymer ?
#
loop_
_entity_poly.entity_id
_entity_poly.type
_entity_poly.pdbx_seq_one_letter_code
_entity_poly.pdbx_strand_id
1 'polypeptide(L)'
;MRGRRAPRPGSTEVPAAARDADTLRARAASPVRGAQLAEDVGTPTGGGEERRGHQLPTAAPRLRESKPQGGSEDRGTADRDLQRGCQSRSPRTAPPVPGMGDRGAQHERAALQSPGAPEGAAAAVNGLLHNGFHPSAASSRDPPAPRFQLPSELQPQPLFAQHDSPAKKCRLRRRMDSGRKNRPPFPWFGMDIGGTLVKLVYFEPKDITAEEEQEEVENLKSIRKYLTSNTAYGKTGIRDVHLELKNLTMCGRKGNLHFIRFPTCAMHLFIQMGSEKNFSSLHTTLCATGGGAFKFEEDFRMIADLQLHKLDELDCLIQGLLYVDSVGFNGKPECYYFENPTNPELCQKKPYCLDNPYPMLLVNMGSGVSILAVYSKDNYKRVTGTSLGGGTFLGLCCLLTGCETFEEALDMAAKGDSTNVDKLVKDIYGGDYERFGLQGSAVASSFGNMMSKEKRESISKEDLARATLVTITNNIGSIARMCALNENIDRVVFVGNFLRINMVSMKLLAYAMDFWSKGQLKALFLEHEGYFGAVGALLELFKMTDTQ
;
A
#
# COMPACT_ATOMS: atom_id res chain seq x y z
N MET A 1 -12.78 -7.89 58.20
CA MET A 1 -13.22 -6.98 59.29
C MET A 1 -13.20 -5.52 58.78
N ARG A 2 -13.67 -4.52 59.55
CA ARG A 2 -13.80 -3.11 59.11
C ARG A 2 -12.93 -2.14 59.94
N GLY A 3 -12.34 -1.15 59.27
CA GLY A 3 -11.77 0.12 59.81
C GLY A 3 -11.17 0.90 58.63
N ARG A 4 -11.57 2.14 58.27
CA ARG A 4 -11.60 3.45 59.00
C ARG A 4 -10.18 3.89 59.42
N ARG A 5 -9.71 5.11 59.11
CA ARG A 5 -10.30 6.31 58.44
C ARG A 5 -9.16 7.21 57.85
N ALA A 6 -9.47 8.10 56.90
CA ALA A 6 -8.56 9.17 56.38
C ALA A 6 -8.65 10.47 57.24
N PRO A 7 -7.96 11.63 56.97
CA PRO A 7 -8.23 12.48 55.76
C PRO A 7 -7.18 13.57 55.26
N ARG A 8 -7.24 13.91 53.95
CA ARG A 8 -7.18 15.30 53.33
C ARG A 8 -5.88 16.18 53.41
N PRO A 9 -5.79 17.35 52.68
CA PRO A 9 -6.24 17.70 51.30
C PRO A 9 -5.30 18.65 50.46
N GLY A 10 -5.65 18.95 49.20
CA GLY A 10 -5.22 20.13 48.39
C GLY A 10 -5.27 19.87 46.86
N SER A 11 -6.25 20.37 46.06
CA SER A 11 -6.44 21.72 45.46
C SER A 11 -5.45 22.02 44.29
N THR A 12 -5.81 21.82 43.01
CA THR A 12 -6.63 22.71 42.12
C THR A 12 -7.05 21.90 40.85
N GLU A 13 -8.19 22.03 40.14
CA GLU A 13 -9.06 23.15 39.68
C GLU A 13 -8.48 23.86 38.41
N VAL A 14 -9.17 24.10 37.27
CA VAL A 14 -10.58 23.98 36.75
C VAL A 14 -10.54 24.16 35.17
N PRO A 15 -11.59 24.07 34.28
CA PRO A 15 -13.02 23.66 34.30
C PRO A 15 -13.37 22.58 33.21
N ALA A 16 -14.52 22.66 32.49
CA ALA A 16 -14.92 21.77 31.37
C ALA A 16 -15.91 22.41 30.33
N ALA A 17 -15.86 21.97 29.06
CA ALA A 17 -16.84 22.16 27.97
C ALA A 17 -16.47 21.23 26.78
N ALA A 18 -17.35 20.73 25.90
CA ALA A 18 -18.82 20.69 25.85
C ALA A 18 -19.27 19.32 25.26
N ARG A 19 -20.56 18.99 25.38
CA ARG A 19 -21.18 17.90 24.60
C ARG A 19 -22.12 18.51 23.58
N ASP A 20 -22.06 18.02 22.35
CA ASP A 20 -23.24 17.87 21.51
C ASP A 20 -23.10 16.58 20.70
N ALA A 21 -24.23 15.95 20.42
CA ALA A 21 -24.34 14.79 19.56
C ALA A 21 -25.44 15.06 18.56
N ASP A 22 -25.20 14.82 17.27
CA ASP A 22 -26.28 14.71 16.32
C ASP A 22 -26.04 13.61 15.28
N THR A 23 -27.13 13.18 14.66
CA THR A 23 -27.30 11.87 14.05
C THR A 23 -27.83 12.03 12.64
N LEU A 24 -27.08 11.61 11.61
CA LEU A 24 -27.62 11.61 10.24
C LEU A 24 -27.21 10.39 9.42
N ARG A 25 -28.21 9.83 8.75
CA ARG A 25 -28.16 8.61 7.95
C ARG A 25 -28.05 8.93 6.46
N ALA A 26 -27.08 8.26 5.81
CA ALA A 26 -27.24 7.53 4.56
C ALA A 26 -27.51 8.27 3.21
N ARG A 27 -27.29 7.45 2.17
CA ARG A 27 -27.70 7.53 0.76
C ARG A 27 -26.85 8.37 -0.20
N ALA A 28 -26.51 7.70 -1.31
CA ALA A 28 -25.82 8.23 -2.46
C ALA A 28 -26.79 8.87 -3.47
N ALA A 29 -26.27 9.82 -4.24
CA ALA A 29 -26.74 10.18 -5.58
C ALA A 29 -25.54 10.72 -6.38
N SER A 30 -25.58 10.60 -7.71
CA SER A 30 -24.52 11.07 -8.63
C SER A 30 -24.98 12.30 -9.45
N PRO A 31 -24.07 13.00 -10.17
CA PRO A 31 -24.20 14.43 -10.41
C PRO A 31 -24.89 14.85 -11.72
N VAL A 32 -25.30 16.12 -11.75
CA VAL A 32 -25.83 16.87 -12.91
C VAL A 32 -25.40 18.34 -12.75
N ARG A 33 -25.17 19.22 -13.75
CA ARG A 33 -24.67 19.15 -15.15
C ARG A 33 -24.76 20.59 -15.71
N GLY A 34 -23.79 21.06 -16.49
CA GLY A 34 -23.92 22.31 -17.27
C GLY A 34 -22.65 23.18 -17.29
N ALA A 35 -22.38 23.97 -18.32
CA ALA A 35 -23.03 24.06 -19.63
C ALA A 35 -22.01 24.57 -20.69
N GLN A 36 -22.30 24.39 -21.99
CA GLN A 36 -21.39 24.74 -23.09
C GLN A 36 -21.79 26.05 -23.80
N LEU A 37 -20.78 26.80 -24.24
CA LEU A 37 -20.78 27.87 -25.24
C LEU A 37 -19.41 27.83 -25.93
N ALA A 38 -19.22 28.11 -27.23
CA ALA A 38 -20.16 28.21 -28.36
C ALA A 38 -19.37 28.05 -29.69
N GLU A 39 -20.07 27.67 -30.77
CA GLU A 39 -19.66 27.79 -32.20
C GLU A 39 -18.38 27.00 -32.63
N ASP A 40 -18.13 26.67 -33.90
CA ASP A 40 -18.68 27.18 -35.17
C ASP A 40 -18.93 26.07 -36.27
N VAL A 41 -19.62 26.48 -37.33
CA VAL A 41 -20.16 25.83 -38.57
C VAL A 41 -19.46 24.59 -39.19
N GLY A 42 -20.27 23.68 -39.76
CA GLY A 42 -19.84 22.76 -40.85
C GLY A 42 -20.79 21.59 -41.21
N THR A 43 -21.70 21.75 -42.20
CA THR A 43 -22.59 20.70 -42.79
C THR A 43 -23.45 21.31 -43.93
N PRO A 44 -24.26 20.57 -44.75
CA PRO A 44 -24.29 19.14 -45.13
C PRO A 44 -24.45 18.89 -46.67
N THR A 45 -24.48 17.63 -47.15
CA THR A 45 -25.08 17.24 -48.47
C THR A 45 -25.43 15.73 -48.59
N GLY A 46 -26.66 15.39 -49.05
CA GLY A 46 -27.10 14.05 -49.54
C GLY A 46 -27.34 12.95 -48.47
N GLY A 47 -28.35 12.06 -48.52
CA GLY A 47 -29.45 11.82 -49.48
C GLY A 47 -29.14 10.76 -50.55
N GLY A 48 -29.86 9.64 -50.71
CA GLY A 48 -31.03 9.09 -49.98
C GLY A 48 -31.45 7.68 -50.50
N GLU A 49 -32.61 7.17 -50.04
CA GLU A 49 -33.41 6.02 -50.58
C GLU A 49 -32.76 4.61 -50.65
N GLU A 50 -33.19 3.66 -49.81
CA GLU A 50 -34.25 2.64 -50.04
C GLU A 50 -33.88 1.39 -50.90
N ARG A 51 -33.88 0.19 -50.28
CA ARG A 51 -34.85 -0.91 -50.55
C ARG A 51 -34.68 -2.15 -49.64
N ARG A 52 -35.69 -3.05 -49.68
CA ARG A 52 -35.91 -4.21 -48.79
C ARG A 52 -35.22 -5.50 -49.29
N GLY A 53 -34.97 -6.50 -48.40
CA GLY A 53 -34.66 -7.86 -48.87
C GLY A 53 -34.30 -8.97 -47.84
N HIS A 54 -35.32 -9.60 -47.23
CA HIS A 54 -35.31 -11.01 -46.73
C HIS A 54 -34.38 -11.45 -45.58
N GLN A 55 -34.57 -12.72 -45.18
CA GLN A 55 -34.15 -13.35 -43.91
C GLN A 55 -33.19 -14.53 -44.17
N LEU A 56 -32.30 -14.84 -43.21
CA LEU A 56 -32.06 -16.19 -42.62
C LEU A 56 -30.73 -16.21 -41.81
N PRO A 57 -30.68 -16.83 -40.61
CA PRO A 57 -29.44 -17.08 -39.88
C PRO A 57 -28.88 -18.50 -40.14
N THR A 58 -27.56 -18.62 -40.30
CA THR A 58 -26.85 -19.91 -40.39
C THR A 58 -25.51 -19.82 -39.62
N ALA A 59 -24.97 -20.95 -39.17
CA ALA A 59 -23.89 -21.00 -38.17
C ALA A 59 -22.57 -21.61 -38.68
N ALA A 60 -21.50 -21.42 -37.89
CA ALA A 60 -20.19 -22.10 -37.97
C ALA A 60 -19.30 -21.68 -39.19
N PRO A 61 -17.99 -22.03 -39.27
CA PRO A 61 -17.22 -22.95 -38.41
C PRO A 61 -15.89 -22.40 -37.84
N ARG A 62 -15.10 -23.30 -37.22
CA ARG A 62 -13.76 -23.03 -36.67
C ARG A 62 -12.65 -23.18 -37.73
N LEU A 63 -11.55 -22.44 -37.55
CA LEU A 63 -10.25 -22.73 -38.17
C LEU A 63 -9.33 -23.50 -37.20
N ARG A 64 -8.35 -24.25 -37.74
CA ARG A 64 -7.42 -25.08 -36.95
C ARG A 64 -6.15 -25.40 -37.74
N GLU A 65 -5.00 -24.95 -37.24
CA GLU A 65 -3.63 -25.36 -37.59
C GLU A 65 -2.69 -24.84 -36.47
N SER A 66 -1.46 -25.31 -36.25
CA SER A 66 -0.58 -26.16 -37.06
C SER A 66 0.21 -27.19 -36.19
N LYS A 67 1.04 -28.04 -36.80
CA LYS A 67 1.87 -29.06 -36.12
C LYS A 67 3.19 -29.29 -36.87
N PRO A 68 4.35 -29.45 -36.21
CA PRO A 68 5.59 -29.99 -36.81
C PRO A 68 5.71 -31.52 -36.62
N GLN A 69 6.70 -32.15 -37.28
CA GLN A 69 6.99 -33.59 -37.26
C GLN A 69 8.46 -33.89 -36.91
N GLY A 70 8.73 -35.13 -36.47
CA GLY A 70 10.06 -35.72 -36.24
C GLY A 70 10.15 -36.47 -34.89
N GLY A 71 10.64 -37.71 -34.80
CA GLY A 71 11.03 -38.67 -35.85
C GLY A 71 11.37 -40.06 -35.28
N SER A 72 11.46 -41.07 -36.16
CA SER A 72 12.08 -42.42 -36.03
C SER A 72 11.78 -43.34 -34.81
N GLU A 73 11.13 -44.49 -35.10
CA GLU A 73 11.55 -45.88 -34.76
C GLU A 73 11.72 -46.36 -33.29
N ASP A 74 11.48 -47.62 -32.90
CA ASP A 74 10.68 -48.76 -33.42
C ASP A 74 10.51 -49.83 -32.29
N ARG A 75 9.50 -50.72 -32.41
CA ARG A 75 9.27 -52.00 -31.66
C ARG A 75 8.84 -51.97 -30.17
N GLY A 76 7.90 -52.88 -29.83
CA GLY A 76 7.59 -53.29 -28.45
C GLY A 76 6.09 -53.52 -28.17
N THR A 77 5.57 -54.72 -28.44
CA THR A 77 4.14 -55.09 -28.28
C THR A 77 3.80 -55.73 -26.93
N ALA A 78 2.47 -55.82 -26.65
CA ALA A 78 1.78 -56.66 -25.64
C ALA A 78 1.64 -56.10 -24.21
N ASP A 79 0.52 -56.29 -23.48
CA ASP A 79 -0.89 -56.60 -23.86
C ASP A 79 -1.85 -56.29 -22.66
N ARG A 80 -3.17 -56.24 -22.94
CA ARG A 80 -4.34 -56.45 -22.04
C ARG A 80 -4.55 -55.68 -20.72
N ASP A 81 -5.66 -54.93 -20.73
CA ASP A 81 -6.85 -55.09 -19.86
C ASP A 81 -6.73 -55.49 -18.38
N LEU A 82 -7.37 -54.68 -17.52
CA LEU A 82 -8.21 -55.22 -16.43
C LEU A 82 -9.28 -54.22 -15.94
N GLN A 83 -10.49 -54.32 -16.50
CA GLN A 83 -11.71 -53.81 -15.84
C GLN A 83 -12.37 -54.94 -15.03
N ARG A 84 -12.51 -54.78 -13.70
CA ARG A 84 -13.73 -55.12 -12.93
C ARG A 84 -13.59 -54.90 -11.42
N GLY A 85 -14.54 -54.14 -10.88
CA GLY A 85 -15.30 -54.50 -9.68
C GLY A 85 -14.62 -54.55 -8.32
N CYS A 86 -15.07 -53.68 -7.41
CA CYS A 86 -15.54 -54.16 -6.10
C CYS A 86 -16.62 -53.20 -5.53
N GLN A 87 -17.73 -53.74 -5.02
CA GLN A 87 -18.78 -52.98 -4.33
C GLN A 87 -18.83 -53.37 -2.86
N SER A 88 -19.28 -52.43 -2.02
CA SER A 88 -19.77 -52.64 -0.65
C SER A 88 -18.77 -53.10 0.43
N ARG A 89 -18.65 -52.29 1.49
CA ARG A 89 -18.85 -52.75 2.87
C ARG A 89 -19.09 -51.56 3.81
N SER A 90 -20.04 -51.73 4.73
CA SER A 90 -20.48 -50.71 5.70
C SER A 90 -19.48 -50.55 6.86
N PRO A 91 -19.47 -49.38 7.55
CA PRO A 91 -18.64 -49.20 8.75
C PRO A 91 -19.12 -50.06 9.93
N ARG A 92 -18.19 -50.41 10.83
CA ARG A 92 -18.47 -51.03 12.14
C ARG A 92 -18.25 -50.00 13.26
N THR A 93 -19.03 -50.13 14.34
CA THR A 93 -19.03 -49.26 15.53
C THR A 93 -18.62 -49.99 16.81
N ALA A 94 -18.42 -49.19 17.88
CA ALA A 94 -18.19 -49.58 19.29
C ALA A 94 -16.79 -50.13 19.66
N PRO A 95 -16.38 -50.09 20.95
CA PRO A 95 -17.05 -49.55 22.15
C PRO A 95 -16.33 -48.35 22.83
N PRO A 96 -16.94 -47.69 23.85
CA PRO A 96 -16.35 -46.57 24.60
C PRO A 96 -15.43 -47.01 25.75
N VAL A 97 -14.64 -46.06 26.28
CA VAL A 97 -13.73 -46.24 27.43
C VAL A 97 -14.34 -45.62 28.71
N PRO A 98 -14.29 -46.27 29.90
CA PRO A 98 -14.82 -45.72 31.15
C PRO A 98 -13.92 -44.64 31.78
N GLY A 99 -14.50 -43.76 32.61
CA GLY A 99 -13.79 -42.65 33.26
C GLY A 99 -13.32 -42.91 34.69
N MET A 100 -12.16 -42.33 35.01
CA MET A 100 -11.67 -41.92 36.34
C MET A 100 -10.90 -40.61 36.13
N GLY A 101 -10.82 -39.66 37.05
CA GLY A 101 -11.46 -39.51 38.37
C GLY A 101 -10.84 -38.28 39.05
N ASP A 102 -11.64 -37.27 39.37
CA ASP A 102 -11.13 -35.95 39.77
C ASP A 102 -10.41 -35.94 41.14
N ARG A 103 -9.32 -35.16 41.24
CA ARG A 103 -8.73 -34.65 42.49
C ARG A 103 -7.72 -33.51 42.28
N GLY A 104 -8.25 -32.28 42.30
CA GLY A 104 -7.85 -31.28 43.31
C GLY A 104 -6.39 -30.79 43.38
N ALA A 105 -6.18 -29.61 42.79
CA ALA A 105 -5.13 -28.60 42.99
C ALA A 105 -4.29 -28.55 44.30
N GLN A 106 -3.01 -28.18 44.15
CA GLN A 106 -2.33 -27.01 44.74
C GLN A 106 -1.00 -26.74 43.99
N HIS A 107 -0.63 -25.49 43.67
CA HIS A 107 0.43 -24.66 44.31
C HIS A 107 1.73 -25.41 44.65
N GLU A 108 2.95 -24.89 44.39
CA GLU A 108 3.39 -23.49 44.52
C GLU A 108 4.54 -23.05 43.57
N ARG A 109 5.22 -21.92 43.82
CA ARG A 109 6.25 -21.28 42.96
C ARG A 109 7.67 -21.32 43.55
N ALA A 110 8.68 -21.65 42.73
CA ALA A 110 10.05 -21.07 42.73
C ALA A 110 10.64 -21.30 41.32
N ALA A 111 11.29 -20.38 40.58
CA ALA A 111 12.12 -19.19 40.85
C ALA A 111 13.62 -19.49 41.04
N LEU A 112 14.49 -18.68 40.38
CA LEU A 112 15.97 -18.72 40.36
C LEU A 112 16.54 -19.92 39.52
N GLN A 113 17.66 -19.84 38.80
CA GLN A 113 18.64 -18.76 38.55
C GLN A 113 19.43 -19.04 37.23
N SER A 114 19.86 -17.99 36.51
CA SER A 114 20.93 -18.05 35.46
C SER A 114 22.31 -17.78 36.11
N PRO A 115 23.50 -18.02 35.48
CA PRO A 115 23.88 -17.61 34.11
C PRO A 115 24.80 -18.58 33.32
N GLY A 116 25.17 -18.22 32.08
CA GLY A 116 26.25 -18.88 31.33
C GLY A 116 26.30 -18.54 29.82
N ALA A 117 27.29 -17.75 29.41
CA ALA A 117 27.74 -17.56 28.01
C ALA A 117 29.22 -18.03 27.93
N PRO A 118 29.85 -18.28 26.74
CA PRO A 118 29.95 -17.30 25.66
C PRO A 118 29.90 -17.86 24.21
N GLU A 119 29.95 -16.93 23.25
CA GLU A 119 30.58 -16.98 21.92
C GLU A 119 30.47 -18.25 21.04
N GLY A 120 29.77 -18.11 19.91
CA GLY A 120 29.87 -18.99 18.74
C GLY A 120 29.46 -18.24 17.47
N ALA A 121 30.40 -17.96 16.56
CA ALA A 121 30.13 -17.17 15.37
C ALA A 121 29.45 -18.00 14.27
N ALA A 122 28.35 -17.49 13.70
CA ALA A 122 27.66 -18.08 12.55
C ALA A 122 27.25 -16.99 11.55
N ALA A 123 27.48 -17.25 10.27
CA ALA A 123 27.45 -16.27 9.19
C ALA A 123 26.09 -15.56 8.99
N ALA A 124 26.14 -14.27 8.64
CA ALA A 124 25.00 -13.56 8.09
C ALA A 124 24.64 -14.10 6.69
N VAL A 125 23.35 -14.30 6.42
CA VAL A 125 22.82 -14.62 5.08
C VAL A 125 21.89 -13.50 4.63
N ASN A 126 22.40 -12.63 3.76
CA ASN A 126 21.70 -11.42 3.35
C ASN A 126 20.68 -11.73 2.24
N GLY A 127 19.40 -11.83 2.60
CA GLY A 127 18.32 -12.33 1.72
C GLY A 127 17.67 -11.27 0.82
N LEU A 128 18.42 -10.48 0.05
CA LEU A 128 17.83 -9.63 -0.99
C LEU A 128 17.39 -10.48 -2.20
N LEU A 129 16.08 -10.71 -2.35
CA LEU A 129 15.51 -11.36 -3.52
C LEU A 129 15.42 -10.38 -4.71
N HIS A 130 16.56 -10.21 -5.39
CA HIS A 130 16.63 -9.54 -6.69
C HIS A 130 16.04 -10.44 -7.79
N ASN A 131 14.83 -10.12 -8.26
CA ASN A 131 14.27 -10.71 -9.48
C ASN A 131 14.90 -10.03 -10.72
N GLY A 132 16.13 -10.40 -11.06
CA GLY A 132 16.82 -9.97 -12.27
C GLY A 132 16.47 -10.85 -13.47
N PHE A 133 15.88 -10.27 -14.52
CA PHE A 133 15.73 -10.91 -15.83
C PHE A 133 16.81 -10.39 -16.80
N HIS A 134 17.78 -11.23 -17.15
CA HIS A 134 18.67 -11.00 -18.29
C HIS A 134 18.15 -11.76 -19.52
N PRO A 135 17.80 -11.09 -20.63
CA PRO A 135 17.68 -11.75 -21.92
C PRO A 135 19.07 -11.96 -22.53
N SER A 136 19.41 -13.20 -22.90
CA SER A 136 20.63 -13.50 -23.65
C SER A 136 20.44 -13.22 -25.14
N ALA A 137 21.52 -12.87 -25.84
CA ALA A 137 21.47 -12.36 -27.20
C ALA A 137 21.41 -13.46 -28.28
N ALA A 138 20.72 -13.15 -29.38
CA ALA A 138 20.89 -13.82 -30.68
C ALA A 138 21.24 -12.74 -31.72
N SER A 139 22.19 -13.01 -32.61
CA SER A 139 22.84 -11.95 -33.42
C SER A 139 22.88 -12.24 -34.93
N SER A 140 22.43 -11.24 -35.69
CA SER A 140 22.74 -10.99 -37.11
C SER A 140 22.56 -9.48 -37.30
N ARG A 141 23.61 -8.67 -37.47
CA ARG A 141 24.50 -8.54 -38.65
C ARG A 141 23.76 -8.16 -39.93
N ASP A 142 23.81 -6.87 -40.25
CA ASP A 142 24.23 -6.38 -41.58
C ASP A 142 24.92 -4.99 -41.45
N PRO A 143 25.70 -4.53 -42.45
CA PRO A 143 26.76 -3.52 -42.25
C PRO A 143 26.41 -2.07 -42.68
N PRO A 144 27.20 -1.06 -42.26
CA PRO A 144 26.94 0.37 -42.52
C PRO A 144 27.55 0.90 -43.84
N ALA A 145 26.97 1.99 -44.36
CA ALA A 145 27.50 2.79 -45.47
C ALA A 145 28.07 4.15 -45.00
N PRO A 146 29.00 4.81 -45.74
CA PRO A 146 30.00 5.68 -45.08
C PRO A 146 30.01 7.17 -45.48
N ARG A 147 30.61 7.97 -44.58
CA ARG A 147 31.40 9.22 -44.80
C ARG A 147 30.84 10.34 -45.71
N PHE A 148 30.82 11.54 -45.14
CA PHE A 148 31.58 12.66 -45.71
C PHE A 148 32.34 13.43 -44.61
N GLN A 149 33.56 13.87 -44.92
CA GLN A 149 34.36 14.83 -44.14
C GLN A 149 35.02 15.78 -45.14
N LEU A 150 34.98 17.08 -44.87
CA LEU A 150 35.87 18.08 -45.51
C LEU A 150 36.37 19.08 -44.45
N PRO A 151 37.49 19.79 -44.70
CA PRO A 151 38.43 20.12 -43.63
C PRO A 151 38.45 21.59 -43.19
N SER A 152 39.27 21.83 -42.16
CA SER A 152 39.67 23.13 -41.60
C SER A 152 40.23 24.12 -42.62
N GLU A 153 40.02 25.43 -42.38
CA GLU A 153 41.07 26.40 -42.00
C GLU A 153 40.50 27.83 -41.77
N LEU A 154 41.38 28.79 -41.44
CA LEU A 154 41.15 30.25 -41.33
C LEU A 154 40.40 30.79 -40.08
N GLN A 155 41.17 31.12 -39.03
CA GLN A 155 40.90 32.30 -38.18
C GLN A 155 41.48 33.56 -38.88
N PRO A 156 40.99 34.78 -38.57
CA PRO A 156 41.74 35.59 -37.59
C PRO A 156 40.90 36.56 -36.72
N GLN A 157 41.13 36.48 -35.39
CA GLN A 157 41.10 37.54 -34.36
C GLN A 157 39.82 38.41 -34.12
N PRO A 158 39.67 39.02 -32.91
CA PRO A 158 38.37 39.46 -32.40
C PRO A 158 38.14 40.99 -32.40
N LEU A 159 36.87 41.39 -32.45
CA LEU A 159 36.39 42.74 -32.11
C LEU A 159 35.18 42.69 -31.17
N PHE A 160 34.97 43.79 -30.43
CA PHE A 160 34.10 43.87 -29.25
C PHE A 160 32.61 43.99 -29.58
N ALA A 161 31.78 43.23 -28.88
CA ALA A 161 30.44 43.65 -28.45
C ALA A 161 29.97 42.82 -27.24
N GLN A 162 29.51 43.47 -26.17
CA GLN A 162 28.94 42.79 -24.99
C GLN A 162 27.43 42.59 -25.16
N HIS A 163 26.95 41.34 -25.15
CA HIS A 163 25.51 41.06 -25.09
C HIS A 163 25.21 39.78 -24.30
N ASP A 164 25.27 39.89 -22.97
CA ASP A 164 24.89 38.77 -22.08
C ASP A 164 23.37 38.56 -22.08
N SER A 165 22.95 37.37 -22.51
CA SER A 165 21.54 36.98 -22.65
C SER A 165 20.75 37.07 -21.32
N PRO A 166 19.46 37.45 -21.34
CA PRO A 166 18.64 37.62 -20.13
C PRO A 166 18.68 36.45 -19.14
N ALA A 167 18.83 35.22 -19.63
CA ALA A 167 18.89 34.00 -18.83
C ALA A 167 19.98 34.00 -17.74
N LYS A 168 21.10 34.72 -17.93
CA LYS A 168 22.14 34.85 -16.89
C LYS A 168 21.80 35.87 -15.81
N LYS A 169 21.11 36.97 -16.16
CA LYS A 169 20.81 38.07 -15.22
C LYS A 169 19.83 37.65 -14.11
N CYS A 170 18.93 36.69 -14.37
CA CYS A 170 18.09 36.11 -13.31
C CYS A 170 18.88 35.32 -12.24
N ARG A 171 20.03 34.72 -12.56
CA ARG A 171 20.79 33.91 -11.58
C ARG A 171 21.51 34.74 -10.50
N LEU A 172 21.67 36.04 -10.70
CA LEU A 172 22.45 36.93 -9.81
C LEU A 172 21.62 37.74 -8.80
N ARG A 173 20.29 37.78 -8.91
CA ARG A 173 19.43 38.58 -8.01
C ARG A 173 18.91 37.86 -6.75
N ARG A 174 19.03 36.53 -6.66
CA ARG A 174 18.69 35.72 -5.46
C ARG A 174 19.65 35.95 -4.29
N ARG A 175 19.81 37.18 -3.78
CA ARG A 175 20.84 37.52 -2.78
C ARG A 175 20.43 38.49 -1.67
N MET A 176 19.17 38.92 -1.60
CA MET A 176 18.68 39.89 -0.60
C MET A 176 17.38 39.46 0.09
N ASP A 177 17.41 38.31 0.78
CA ASP A 177 16.50 38.05 1.91
C ASP A 177 17.28 37.33 3.02
N SER A 178 17.80 38.11 3.96
CA SER A 178 18.95 37.73 4.81
C SER A 178 18.62 36.76 5.96
N GLY A 179 17.36 36.37 6.13
CA GLY A 179 16.92 35.38 7.13
C GLY A 179 16.58 33.98 6.59
N ARG A 180 16.72 33.71 5.28
CA ARG A 180 16.03 32.58 4.62
C ARG A 180 16.89 31.44 4.04
N LYS A 181 18.20 31.42 4.26
CA LYS A 181 19.18 30.78 3.36
C LYS A 181 19.10 29.25 3.14
N ASN A 182 18.74 28.44 4.14
CA ASN A 182 18.92 26.97 4.10
C ASN A 182 17.68 26.19 3.62
N ARG A 183 16.87 26.72 2.70
CA ARG A 183 15.61 26.08 2.28
C ARG A 183 15.55 25.83 0.77
N PRO A 184 15.10 24.64 0.32
CA PRO A 184 14.97 24.36 -1.10
C PRO A 184 13.84 25.21 -1.70
N PRO A 185 13.93 25.62 -2.98
CA PRO A 185 12.84 26.32 -3.64
C PRO A 185 11.63 25.38 -3.80
N PHE A 186 10.43 25.95 -3.94
CA PHE A 186 9.24 25.19 -4.31
C PHE A 186 9.35 24.65 -5.75
N PRO A 187 8.69 23.52 -6.08
CA PRO A 187 7.73 22.77 -5.28
C PRO A 187 8.40 21.77 -4.34
N TRP A 188 7.76 21.50 -3.20
CA TRP A 188 8.23 20.49 -2.25
C TRP A 188 7.41 19.22 -2.42
N PHE A 189 8.08 18.15 -2.86
CA PHE A 189 7.52 16.83 -3.07
C PHE A 189 8.33 15.75 -2.35
N GLY A 190 7.64 14.72 -1.87
CA GLY A 190 8.24 13.42 -1.54
C GLY A 190 7.44 12.32 -2.21
N MET A 191 8.13 11.31 -2.75
CA MET A 191 7.50 10.26 -3.54
C MET A 191 7.95 8.87 -3.07
N ASP A 192 7.01 7.93 -3.02
CA ASP A 192 7.22 6.53 -2.69
C ASP A 192 6.65 5.66 -3.82
N ILE A 193 7.55 5.06 -4.59
CA ILE A 193 7.24 4.27 -5.78
C ILE A 193 7.16 2.79 -5.40
N GLY A 194 6.04 2.39 -4.81
CA GLY A 194 5.78 1.00 -4.45
C GLY A 194 5.51 0.09 -5.66
N GLY A 195 5.49 -1.22 -5.45
CA GLY A 195 5.29 -2.20 -6.54
C GLY A 195 3.92 -2.15 -7.24
N THR A 196 2.87 -1.67 -6.55
CA THR A 196 1.49 -1.58 -7.09
C THR A 196 0.98 -0.14 -7.17
N LEU A 197 1.34 0.69 -6.18
CA LEU A 197 0.92 2.09 -6.08
C LEU A 197 2.14 2.99 -5.87
N VAL A 198 2.14 4.10 -6.60
CA VAL A 198 2.97 5.27 -6.33
C VAL A 198 2.20 6.21 -5.42
N LYS A 199 2.87 6.76 -4.42
CA LYS A 199 2.34 7.75 -3.48
C LYS A 199 3.20 9.00 -3.58
N LEU A 200 2.57 10.14 -3.72
CA LEU A 200 3.17 11.46 -3.85
C LEU A 200 2.57 12.35 -2.78
N VAL A 201 3.43 13.01 -2.01
CA VAL A 201 3.05 14.01 -1.01
C VAL A 201 3.52 15.36 -1.53
N TYR A 202 2.64 16.36 -1.47
CA TYR A 202 2.88 17.71 -1.96
C TYR A 202 2.56 18.75 -0.88
N PHE A 203 3.52 19.61 -0.55
CA PHE A 203 3.28 20.75 0.33
C PHE A 203 2.90 21.99 -0.51
N GLU A 204 1.65 22.43 -0.35
CA GLU A 204 1.13 23.66 -0.95
C GLU A 204 1.33 24.84 0.03
N PRO A 205 2.26 25.79 -0.23
CA PRO A 205 2.39 26.97 0.61
C PRO A 205 1.13 27.86 0.54
N LYS A 206 0.70 28.35 1.70
CA LYS A 206 -0.44 29.27 1.89
C LYS A 206 -0.01 30.65 2.40
N ASP A 207 1.30 30.86 2.57
CA ASP A 207 1.95 32.05 3.12
C ASP A 207 2.83 32.77 2.07
N ILE A 208 2.49 32.62 0.79
CA ILE A 208 3.21 33.23 -0.33
C ILE A 208 3.00 34.74 -0.28
N THR A 209 4.07 35.52 -0.39
CA THR A 209 3.99 36.98 -0.46
C THR A 209 3.78 37.46 -1.90
N ALA A 210 3.32 38.69 -2.11
CA ALA A 210 3.11 39.24 -3.44
C ALA A 210 4.42 39.33 -4.25
N GLU A 211 5.55 39.54 -3.58
CA GLU A 211 6.88 39.51 -4.17
C GLU A 211 7.27 38.09 -4.60
N GLU A 212 7.04 37.08 -3.75
CA GLU A 212 7.28 35.68 -4.11
C GLU A 212 6.41 35.24 -5.30
N GLU A 213 5.13 35.61 -5.32
CA GLU A 213 4.25 35.32 -6.45
C GLU A 213 4.69 36.05 -7.73
N GLN A 214 5.33 37.23 -7.63
CA GLN A 214 5.86 37.94 -8.79
C GLN A 214 7.21 37.39 -9.28
N GLU A 215 8.03 36.78 -8.41
CA GLU A 215 9.23 36.03 -8.80
C GLU A 215 8.94 34.59 -9.26
N GLU A 216 7.75 34.06 -8.95
CA GLU A 216 7.37 32.68 -9.27
C GLU A 216 7.22 32.42 -10.78
N VAL A 217 7.99 31.45 -11.28
CA VAL A 217 7.94 30.99 -12.67
C VAL A 217 6.56 30.42 -13.00
N GLU A 218 6.01 30.78 -14.17
CA GLU A 218 4.65 30.37 -14.57
C GLU A 218 4.43 28.84 -14.57
N ASN A 219 5.46 28.05 -14.85
CA ASN A 219 5.42 26.59 -14.70
C ASN A 219 5.04 26.14 -13.28
N LEU A 220 5.56 26.82 -12.25
CA LEU A 220 5.27 26.52 -10.85
C LEU A 220 3.84 26.90 -10.46
N LYS A 221 3.36 28.07 -10.93
CA LYS A 221 1.96 28.51 -10.77
C LYS A 221 1.01 27.52 -11.42
N SER A 222 1.31 27.12 -12.65
CA SER A 222 0.57 26.13 -13.43
C SER A 222 0.51 24.77 -12.73
N ILE A 223 1.63 24.29 -12.18
CA ILE A 223 1.70 23.02 -11.44
C ILE A 223 0.98 23.08 -10.09
N ARG A 224 1.14 24.16 -9.31
CA ARG A 224 0.36 24.39 -8.08
C ARG A 224 -1.13 24.37 -8.41
N LYS A 225 -1.57 25.18 -9.37
CA LYS A 225 -2.97 25.28 -9.79
C LYS A 225 -3.51 23.93 -10.28
N TYR A 226 -2.74 23.17 -11.05
CA TYR A 226 -3.13 21.84 -11.52
C TYR A 226 -3.37 20.86 -10.35
N LEU A 227 -2.49 20.84 -9.35
CA LEU A 227 -2.61 19.97 -8.18
C LEU A 227 -3.73 20.40 -7.22
N THR A 228 -3.97 21.71 -7.05
CA THR A 228 -4.91 22.21 -6.05
C THR A 228 -6.34 22.33 -6.56
N SER A 229 -6.54 22.58 -7.86
CA SER A 229 -7.88 22.67 -8.48
C SER A 229 -8.50 21.32 -8.87
N ASN A 230 -7.69 20.26 -9.01
CA ASN A 230 -8.17 18.93 -9.40
C ASN A 230 -8.09 17.92 -8.25
N THR A 231 -9.01 16.96 -8.23
CA THR A 231 -8.98 15.81 -7.30
C THR A 231 -8.67 14.48 -8.01
N ALA A 232 -8.76 14.45 -9.34
CA ALA A 232 -8.32 13.36 -10.19
C ALA A 232 -7.31 13.88 -11.24
N TYR A 233 -6.33 13.06 -11.59
CA TYR A 233 -5.25 13.40 -12.53
C TYR A 233 -5.17 12.33 -13.64
N GLY A 234 -5.44 12.73 -14.87
CA GLY A 234 -5.62 11.79 -15.98
C GLY A 234 -6.77 10.81 -15.70
N LYS A 235 -6.56 9.52 -15.97
CA LYS A 235 -7.56 8.45 -15.74
C LYS A 235 -7.43 7.72 -14.40
N THR A 236 -6.31 7.86 -13.69
CA THR A 236 -5.90 6.94 -12.61
C THR A 236 -5.24 7.60 -11.40
N GLY A 237 -4.86 8.89 -11.49
CA GLY A 237 -4.35 9.63 -10.34
C GLY A 237 -5.49 10.18 -9.49
N ILE A 238 -5.37 10.06 -8.16
CA ILE A 238 -6.38 10.49 -7.19
C ILE A 238 -5.67 11.28 -6.07
N ARG A 239 -6.22 12.44 -5.70
CA ARG A 239 -5.89 13.15 -4.47
C ARG A 239 -6.88 12.74 -3.38
N ASP A 240 -6.38 12.12 -2.31
CA ASP A 240 -7.20 11.74 -1.15
C ASP A 240 -7.44 12.97 -0.27
N VAL A 241 -8.30 13.88 -0.73
CA VAL A 241 -8.59 15.19 -0.08
C VAL A 241 -9.04 15.06 1.37
N HIS A 242 -9.61 13.91 1.75
CA HIS A 242 -10.00 13.64 3.14
C HIS A 242 -8.81 13.54 4.11
N LEU A 243 -7.60 13.31 3.60
CA LEU A 243 -6.35 13.27 4.37
C LEU A 243 -5.58 14.61 4.38
N GLU A 244 -6.08 15.68 3.77
CA GLU A 244 -5.34 16.95 3.69
C GLU A 244 -5.00 17.52 5.09
N LEU A 245 -3.72 17.63 5.45
CA LEU A 245 -3.26 18.30 6.68
C LEU A 245 -3.23 19.81 6.42
N LYS A 246 -3.98 20.59 7.19
CA LYS A 246 -4.23 22.02 6.91
C LYS A 246 -3.48 22.94 7.87
N ASN A 247 -2.99 24.06 7.35
CA ASN A 247 -2.20 25.05 8.10
C ASN A 247 -0.94 24.47 8.77
N LEU A 248 -0.42 23.37 8.24
CA LEU A 248 0.80 22.71 8.69
C LEU A 248 2.00 23.66 8.53
N THR A 249 2.87 23.70 9.55
CA THR A 249 4.11 24.48 9.48
C THR A 249 5.28 23.54 9.17
N MET A 250 5.82 23.62 7.95
CA MET A 250 6.99 22.86 7.51
C MET A 250 8.15 23.81 7.21
N CYS A 251 9.31 23.59 7.83
CA CYS A 251 10.53 24.39 7.63
C CYS A 251 10.30 25.91 7.63
N GLY A 252 9.49 26.41 8.56
CA GLY A 252 9.16 27.84 8.67
C GLY A 252 8.34 28.41 7.50
N ARG A 253 7.55 27.57 6.82
CA ARG A 253 6.47 27.95 5.90
C ARG A 253 5.14 27.36 6.39
N LYS A 254 4.03 28.07 6.22
CA LYS A 254 2.67 27.58 6.48
C LYS A 254 2.01 27.14 5.19
N GLY A 255 1.41 25.95 5.19
CA GLY A 255 0.81 25.38 4.00
C GLY A 255 -0.14 24.22 4.30
N ASN A 256 -0.61 23.56 3.25
CA ASN A 256 -1.41 22.34 3.35
C ASN A 256 -0.63 21.16 2.74
N LEU A 257 -0.67 20.01 3.39
CA LEU A 257 -0.04 18.78 2.90
C LEU A 257 -1.07 17.92 2.17
N HIS A 258 -0.85 17.71 0.88
CA HIS A 258 -1.74 16.98 -0.02
C HIS A 258 -1.20 15.57 -0.30
N PHE A 259 -2.11 14.59 -0.29
CA PHE A 259 -1.80 13.17 -0.47
C PHE A 259 -2.37 12.67 -1.79
N ILE A 260 -1.51 12.17 -2.67
CA ILE A 260 -1.84 11.82 -4.07
C ILE A 260 -1.32 10.41 -4.38
N ARG A 261 -2.13 9.58 -5.04
CA ARG A 261 -1.75 8.21 -5.43
C ARG A 261 -2.10 7.92 -6.89
N PHE A 262 -1.35 7.01 -7.50
CA PHE A 262 -1.68 6.42 -8.80
C PHE A 262 -1.05 5.01 -8.94
N PRO A 263 -1.57 4.13 -9.81
CA PRO A 263 -1.00 2.80 -10.06
C PRO A 263 0.41 2.86 -10.66
N THR A 264 1.32 2.01 -10.19
CA THR A 264 2.72 1.98 -10.68
C THR A 264 2.83 1.54 -12.15
N CYS A 265 1.83 0.88 -12.71
CA CYS A 265 1.76 0.62 -14.16
C CYS A 265 1.61 1.90 -14.99
N ALA A 266 1.08 2.98 -14.43
CA ALA A 266 0.94 4.29 -15.09
C ALA A 266 2.18 5.19 -14.95
N MET A 267 3.30 4.69 -14.41
CA MET A 267 4.48 5.52 -14.11
C MET A 267 5.04 6.25 -15.33
N HIS A 268 5.04 5.62 -16.50
CA HIS A 268 5.47 6.23 -17.76
C HIS A 268 4.64 7.48 -18.12
N LEU A 269 3.33 7.47 -17.86
CA LEU A 269 2.46 8.64 -18.08
C LEU A 269 2.77 9.79 -17.12
N PHE A 270 3.16 9.47 -15.87
CA PHE A 270 3.59 10.48 -14.90
C PHE A 270 4.93 11.12 -15.30
N ILE A 271 5.91 10.31 -15.72
CA ILE A 271 7.23 10.80 -16.15
C ILE A 271 7.09 11.64 -17.44
N GLN A 272 6.28 11.21 -18.41
CA GLN A 272 5.95 12.00 -19.59
C GLN A 272 5.28 13.34 -19.21
N MET A 273 4.28 13.32 -18.31
CA MET A 273 3.63 14.55 -17.82
C MET A 273 4.63 15.49 -17.11
N GLY A 274 5.62 14.94 -16.40
CA GLY A 274 6.70 15.72 -15.78
C GLY A 274 7.57 16.43 -16.82
N SER A 275 7.87 15.77 -17.94
CA SER A 275 8.56 16.34 -19.09
C SER A 275 7.74 17.44 -19.77
N GLU A 276 6.48 17.15 -20.13
CA GLU A 276 5.54 18.09 -20.77
C GLU A 276 5.27 19.35 -19.93
N LYS A 277 5.31 19.23 -18.60
CA LYS A 277 5.17 20.35 -17.65
C LYS A 277 6.50 20.94 -17.18
N ASN A 278 7.61 20.56 -17.80
CA ASN A 278 8.97 21.08 -17.53
C ASN A 278 9.36 20.99 -16.05
N PHE A 279 9.15 19.85 -15.38
CA PHE A 279 9.46 19.68 -13.96
C PHE A 279 10.95 19.98 -13.63
N SER A 280 11.86 19.65 -14.53
CA SER A 280 13.30 19.97 -14.42
C SER A 280 13.59 21.48 -14.34
N SER A 281 12.71 22.34 -14.87
CA SER A 281 12.82 23.80 -14.72
C SER A 281 12.53 24.30 -13.29
N LEU A 282 11.96 23.46 -12.44
CA LEU A 282 11.60 23.78 -11.05
C LEU A 282 12.62 23.22 -10.06
N HIS A 283 12.96 21.94 -10.19
CA HIS A 283 13.97 21.27 -9.36
C HIS A 283 14.62 20.14 -10.15
N THR A 284 15.95 20.04 -10.14
CA THR A 284 16.69 18.98 -10.85
C THR A 284 16.59 17.62 -10.17
N THR A 285 16.16 17.58 -8.91
CA THR A 285 16.30 16.42 -8.03
C THR A 285 15.00 16.14 -7.27
N LEU A 286 14.45 14.93 -7.40
CA LEU A 286 13.23 14.51 -6.70
C LEU A 286 13.57 13.47 -5.63
N CYS A 287 13.13 13.70 -4.39
CA CYS A 287 13.31 12.74 -3.30
C CYS A 287 12.33 11.58 -3.47
N ALA A 288 12.87 10.38 -3.70
CA ALA A 288 12.11 9.19 -4.05
C ALA A 288 12.54 7.97 -3.22
N THR A 289 11.57 7.26 -2.68
CA THR A 289 11.76 6.02 -1.92
C THR A 289 10.95 4.86 -2.51
N GLY A 290 11.08 3.68 -1.93
CA GLY A 290 10.48 2.43 -2.41
C GLY A 290 11.25 1.81 -3.57
N GLY A 291 11.07 0.50 -3.79
CA GLY A 291 11.83 -0.23 -4.82
C GLY A 291 11.72 0.35 -6.26
N GLY A 292 10.66 1.08 -6.56
CA GLY A 292 10.51 1.79 -7.83
C GLY A 292 11.47 2.98 -8.03
N ALA A 293 11.98 3.58 -6.95
CA ALA A 293 12.96 4.67 -7.04
C ALA A 293 14.29 4.22 -7.67
N PHE A 294 14.61 2.92 -7.55
CA PHE A 294 15.70 2.30 -8.29
C PHE A 294 15.26 1.90 -9.71
N LYS A 295 14.09 1.27 -9.85
CA LYS A 295 13.60 0.76 -11.14
C LYS A 295 13.44 1.84 -12.22
N PHE A 296 12.90 3.00 -11.87
CA PHE A 296 12.53 4.06 -12.82
C PHE A 296 13.56 5.21 -12.87
N GLU A 297 14.73 5.07 -12.23
CA GLU A 297 15.75 6.13 -12.18
C GLU A 297 16.20 6.59 -13.57
N GLU A 298 16.40 5.64 -14.49
CA GLU A 298 16.83 5.94 -15.86
C GLU A 298 15.70 6.60 -16.67
N ASP A 299 14.45 6.15 -16.53
CA ASP A 299 13.29 6.78 -17.17
C ASP A 299 13.13 8.25 -16.74
N PHE A 300 13.25 8.55 -15.45
CA PHE A 300 13.20 9.93 -14.95
C PHE A 300 14.31 10.81 -15.52
N ARG A 301 15.53 10.26 -15.60
CA ARG A 301 16.71 10.98 -16.10
C ARG A 301 16.60 11.24 -17.61
N MET A 302 16.16 10.24 -18.37
CA MET A 302 16.15 10.28 -19.84
C MET A 302 14.92 10.97 -20.44
N ILE A 303 13.76 10.90 -19.78
CA ILE A 303 12.49 11.42 -20.32
C ILE A 303 12.13 12.79 -19.72
N ALA A 304 12.40 13.00 -18.42
CA ALA A 304 11.96 14.21 -17.69
C ALA A 304 13.11 15.15 -17.27
N ASP A 305 14.37 14.81 -17.55
CA ASP A 305 15.57 15.52 -17.07
C ASP A 305 15.57 15.71 -15.53
N LEU A 306 15.18 14.65 -14.81
CA LEU A 306 15.10 14.62 -13.36
C LEU A 306 16.02 13.55 -12.76
N GLN A 307 16.79 13.93 -11.76
CA GLN A 307 17.57 13.01 -10.93
C GLN A 307 16.70 12.52 -9.77
N LEU A 308 16.65 11.20 -9.52
CA LEU A 308 16.07 10.70 -8.28
C LEU A 308 17.13 10.67 -7.17
N HIS A 309 16.91 11.44 -6.11
CA HIS A 309 17.60 11.16 -4.85
C HIS A 309 16.90 9.97 -4.21
N LYS A 310 17.53 8.79 -4.32
CA LYS A 310 16.98 7.51 -3.86
C LYS A 310 17.19 7.34 -2.36
N LEU A 311 16.12 6.98 -1.65
CA LEU A 311 16.09 6.78 -0.20
C LEU A 311 15.58 5.38 0.13
N ASP A 312 15.87 4.88 1.33
CA ASP A 312 15.36 3.59 1.79
C ASP A 312 13.85 3.65 2.13
N GLU A 313 13.14 2.57 1.82
CA GLU A 313 11.68 2.43 2.00
C GLU A 313 11.27 2.42 3.47
N LEU A 314 12.08 1.79 4.32
CA LEU A 314 11.81 1.58 5.74
C LEU A 314 12.24 2.78 6.57
N ASP A 315 13.39 3.39 6.25
CA ASP A 315 13.84 4.64 6.89
C ASP A 315 12.83 5.77 6.65
N CYS A 316 12.34 5.91 5.41
CA CYS A 316 11.31 6.90 5.07
C CYS A 316 9.97 6.60 5.75
N LEU A 317 9.57 5.33 5.81
CA LEU A 317 8.37 4.88 6.50
C LEU A 317 8.39 5.26 7.99
N ILE A 318 9.49 4.99 8.70
CA ILE A 318 9.63 5.33 10.13
C ILE A 318 9.61 6.84 10.34
N GLN A 319 10.41 7.59 9.58
CA GLN A 319 10.48 9.05 9.71
C GLN A 319 9.14 9.74 9.39
N GLY A 320 8.46 9.31 8.33
CA GLY A 320 7.16 9.87 7.94
C GLY A 320 6.04 9.54 8.92
N LEU A 321 6.03 8.32 9.48
CA LEU A 321 5.05 7.91 10.50
C LEU A 321 5.19 8.76 11.77
N LEU A 322 6.41 8.83 12.31
CA LEU A 322 6.69 9.60 13.52
C LEU A 322 6.41 11.10 13.33
N TYR A 323 6.64 11.64 12.13
CA TYR A 323 6.31 13.03 11.82
C TYR A 323 4.79 13.28 11.77
N VAL A 324 4.02 12.48 11.01
CA VAL A 324 2.57 12.69 10.88
C VAL A 324 1.86 12.55 12.22
N ASP A 325 2.25 11.56 13.04
CA ASP A 325 1.71 11.43 14.40
C ASP A 325 2.06 12.65 15.28
N SER A 326 3.31 13.15 15.22
CA SER A 326 3.74 14.32 16.01
C SER A 326 3.04 15.64 15.67
N VAL A 327 2.48 15.78 14.47
CA VAL A 327 1.68 16.96 14.06
C VAL A 327 0.17 16.72 14.16
N GLY A 328 -0.24 15.46 14.23
CA GLY A 328 -1.64 15.03 14.30
C GLY A 328 -2.45 15.29 13.03
N PHE A 329 -3.65 14.70 13.00
CA PHE A 329 -4.60 14.85 11.92
C PHE A 329 -5.58 15.99 12.19
N ASN A 330 -5.21 17.21 11.80
CA ASN A 330 -6.05 18.41 11.88
C ASN A 330 -6.66 18.66 13.29
N GLY A 331 -5.85 18.49 14.34
CA GLY A 331 -6.28 18.64 15.74
C GLY A 331 -6.87 17.37 16.39
N LYS A 332 -6.75 16.22 15.73
CA LYS A 332 -7.07 14.89 16.28
C LYS A 332 -5.79 14.02 16.30
N PRO A 333 -5.70 12.99 17.16
CA PRO A 333 -4.64 11.99 17.06
C PRO A 333 -4.67 11.30 15.70
N GLU A 334 -3.50 11.02 15.14
CA GLU A 334 -3.32 10.24 13.90
C GLU A 334 -3.64 8.76 14.11
N CYS A 335 -3.31 8.25 15.30
CA CYS A 335 -3.46 6.85 15.65
C CYS A 335 -4.84 6.54 16.26
N TYR A 336 -5.34 5.34 15.96
CA TYR A 336 -6.59 4.81 16.48
C TYR A 336 -6.55 3.29 16.68
N TYR A 337 -7.49 2.78 17.46
CA TYR A 337 -7.71 1.35 17.68
C TYR A 337 -9.20 1.01 17.62
N PHE A 338 -9.51 -0.28 17.52
CA PHE A 338 -10.87 -0.79 17.75
C PHE A 338 -10.98 -1.28 19.18
N GLU A 339 -11.84 -0.64 19.96
CA GLU A 339 -12.22 -1.06 21.31
C GLU A 339 -13.25 -2.20 21.21
N ASN A 340 -13.17 -3.19 22.12
CA ASN A 340 -13.98 -4.41 22.12
C ASN A 340 -14.02 -5.16 20.77
N PRO A 341 -12.88 -5.43 20.11
CA PRO A 341 -12.88 -6.00 18.76
C PRO A 341 -13.44 -7.42 18.70
N THR A 342 -13.42 -8.14 19.83
CA THR A 342 -14.01 -9.46 20.06
C THR A 342 -15.54 -9.47 20.23
N ASN A 343 -16.19 -8.31 20.36
CA ASN A 343 -17.65 -8.18 20.34
C ASN A 343 -18.11 -7.24 19.19
N PRO A 344 -18.67 -7.76 18.08
CA PRO A 344 -19.08 -6.95 16.93
C PRO A 344 -20.03 -5.78 17.23
N GLU A 345 -20.90 -5.91 18.24
CA GLU A 345 -21.89 -4.88 18.62
C GLU A 345 -21.25 -3.72 19.39
N LEU A 346 -20.19 -4.00 20.17
CA LEU A 346 -19.44 -3.01 20.95
C LEU A 346 -18.17 -2.52 20.24
N CYS A 347 -17.87 -3.04 19.05
CA CYS A 347 -16.63 -2.83 18.31
C CYS A 347 -16.57 -1.44 17.65
N GLN A 348 -15.96 -0.48 18.35
CA GLN A 348 -15.93 0.95 17.97
C GLN A 348 -14.50 1.48 17.77
N LYS A 349 -14.31 2.36 16.76
CA LYS A 349 -13.06 3.09 16.54
C LYS A 349 -12.87 4.15 17.64
N LYS A 350 -11.70 4.16 18.28
CA LYS A 350 -11.28 5.12 19.32
C LYS A 350 -9.93 5.73 18.95
N PRO A 351 -9.71 7.03 19.18
CA PRO A 351 -8.37 7.63 19.03
C PRO A 351 -7.39 7.03 20.04
N TYR A 352 -6.11 7.08 19.71
CA TYR A 352 -5.00 6.60 20.52
C TYR A 352 -3.84 7.62 20.40
N CYS A 353 -3.27 8.05 21.52
CA CYS A 353 -2.11 8.94 21.50
C CYS A 353 -0.82 8.11 21.58
N LEU A 354 0.13 8.37 20.68
CA LEU A 354 1.40 7.64 20.57
C LEU A 354 2.56 8.35 21.30
N ASP A 355 2.27 9.23 22.27
CA ASP A 355 3.18 10.13 23.01
C ASP A 355 4.57 9.56 23.37
N ASN A 356 4.65 8.26 23.68
CA ASN A 356 5.89 7.49 23.61
C ASN A 356 5.65 6.25 22.72
N PRO A 357 6.05 6.25 21.44
CA PRO A 357 5.69 5.20 20.50
C PRO A 357 6.55 3.93 20.66
N TYR A 358 7.58 3.97 21.51
CA TYR A 358 8.56 2.89 21.62
C TYR A 358 8.34 2.00 22.86
N PRO A 359 8.57 0.67 22.77
CA PRO A 359 8.74 -0.08 21.53
C PRO A 359 7.39 -0.26 20.80
N MET A 360 7.43 -0.39 19.47
CA MET A 360 6.28 -0.82 18.66
C MET A 360 6.71 -1.81 17.57
N LEU A 361 5.79 -2.70 17.17
CA LEU A 361 5.95 -3.54 16.00
C LEU A 361 5.18 -2.92 14.83
N LEU A 362 5.88 -2.49 13.79
CA LEU A 362 5.28 -1.89 12.60
C LEU A 362 5.11 -2.93 11.49
N VAL A 363 3.89 -3.08 11.00
CA VAL A 363 3.50 -4.05 9.96
C VAL A 363 3.04 -3.29 8.73
N ASN A 364 3.92 -3.14 7.73
CA ASN A 364 3.64 -2.44 6.48
C ASN A 364 3.05 -3.39 5.44
N MET A 365 1.75 -3.25 5.16
CA MET A 365 0.94 -4.09 4.28
C MET A 365 0.82 -3.45 2.89
N GLY A 366 1.87 -3.61 2.08
CA GLY A 366 1.94 -3.20 0.68
C GLY A 366 1.57 -4.34 -0.28
N SER A 367 2.32 -4.46 -1.40
CA SER A 367 2.17 -5.58 -2.34
C SER A 367 2.52 -6.91 -1.65
N GLY A 368 3.65 -6.95 -0.95
CA GLY A 368 3.96 -7.90 0.12
C GLY A 368 3.89 -7.21 1.49
N VAL A 369 4.46 -7.83 2.53
CA VAL A 369 4.49 -7.29 3.90
C VAL A 369 5.90 -7.25 4.45
N SER A 370 6.28 -6.14 5.08
CA SER A 370 7.49 -6.01 5.90
C SER A 370 7.11 -5.76 7.36
N ILE A 371 7.79 -6.44 8.29
CA ILE A 371 7.54 -6.34 9.74
C ILE A 371 8.81 -5.82 10.42
N LEU A 372 8.69 -4.75 11.18
CA LEU A 372 9.77 -4.06 11.86
C LEU A 372 9.53 -4.02 13.36
N ALA A 373 10.58 -4.20 14.16
CA ALA A 373 10.60 -3.82 15.57
C ALA A 373 11.29 -2.47 15.70
N VAL A 374 10.63 -1.52 16.37
CA VAL A 374 11.06 -0.12 16.47
C VAL A 374 11.27 0.21 17.95
N TYR A 375 12.53 0.39 18.35
CA TYR A 375 12.94 0.60 19.74
C TYR A 375 13.28 2.06 20.06
N SER A 376 13.67 2.84 19.04
CA SER A 376 13.71 4.30 19.07
C SER A 376 13.55 4.85 17.64
N LYS A 377 13.52 6.19 17.50
CA LYS A 377 13.49 6.89 16.21
C LYS A 377 14.56 6.39 15.24
N ASP A 378 15.75 6.14 15.75
CA ASP A 378 16.97 5.81 14.98
C ASP A 378 17.49 4.39 15.31
N ASN A 379 16.68 3.56 15.98
CA ASN A 379 16.97 2.15 16.28
C ASN A 379 15.74 1.28 15.99
N TYR A 380 15.76 0.64 14.82
CA TYR A 380 14.76 -0.31 14.37
C TYR A 380 15.42 -1.42 13.55
N LYS A 381 14.76 -2.57 13.46
CA LYS A 381 15.21 -3.70 12.63
C LYS A 381 14.03 -4.31 11.87
N ARG A 382 14.26 -4.73 10.63
CA ARG A 382 13.31 -5.56 9.88
C ARG A 382 13.36 -6.99 10.41
N VAL A 383 12.38 -7.36 11.23
CA VAL A 383 12.29 -8.69 11.88
C VAL A 383 12.06 -9.78 10.83
N THR A 384 11.11 -9.56 9.92
CA THR A 384 10.76 -10.51 8.85
C THR A 384 9.85 -9.84 7.80
N GLY A 385 9.25 -10.64 6.92
CA GLY A 385 8.14 -10.24 6.06
C GLY A 385 7.39 -11.46 5.52
N THR A 386 6.35 -11.22 4.73
CA THR A 386 5.67 -12.27 3.95
C THR A 386 5.35 -11.76 2.54
N SER A 387 5.41 -12.64 1.54
CA SER A 387 4.95 -12.36 0.18
C SER A 387 3.43 -12.33 0.08
N LEU A 388 2.72 -12.92 1.05
CA LEU A 388 1.26 -12.94 1.16
C LEU A 388 0.72 -11.59 1.64
N GLY A 389 0.85 -10.55 0.80
CA GLY A 389 0.37 -9.19 1.06
C GLY A 389 -0.83 -8.78 0.20
N GLY A 390 -1.08 -7.47 0.10
CA GLY A 390 -2.21 -6.92 -0.65
C GLY A 390 -2.16 -7.18 -2.16
N GLY A 391 -0.96 -7.41 -2.72
CA GLY A 391 -0.80 -7.86 -4.10
C GLY A 391 -1.25 -9.30 -4.31
N THR A 392 -1.12 -10.16 -3.29
CA THR A 392 -1.64 -11.54 -3.32
C THR A 392 -3.16 -11.54 -3.21
N PHE A 393 -3.73 -10.71 -2.32
CA PHE A 393 -5.18 -10.51 -2.25
C PHE A 393 -5.76 -10.07 -3.60
N LEU A 394 -5.23 -8.98 -4.18
CA LEU A 394 -5.73 -8.43 -5.44
C LEU A 394 -5.55 -9.43 -6.59
N GLY A 395 -4.36 -10.00 -6.75
CA GLY A 395 -4.07 -10.95 -7.83
C GLY A 395 -4.94 -12.21 -7.78
N LEU A 396 -5.20 -12.76 -6.59
CA LEU A 396 -6.11 -13.90 -6.45
C LEU A 396 -7.57 -13.50 -6.69
N CYS A 397 -8.02 -12.31 -6.25
CA CYS A 397 -9.36 -11.84 -6.56
C CYS A 397 -9.56 -11.66 -8.08
N CYS A 398 -8.64 -11.00 -8.79
CA CYS A 398 -8.69 -10.87 -10.25
C CYS A 398 -8.80 -12.24 -10.95
N LEU A 399 -8.10 -13.27 -10.47
CA LEU A 399 -8.14 -14.62 -11.03
C LEU A 399 -9.42 -15.41 -10.67
N LEU A 400 -9.98 -15.20 -9.47
CA LEU A 400 -11.11 -15.97 -8.95
C LEU A 400 -12.49 -15.35 -9.23
N THR A 401 -12.55 -14.01 -9.33
CA THR A 401 -13.80 -13.26 -9.55
C THR A 401 -13.82 -12.52 -10.88
N GLY A 402 -12.66 -12.18 -11.43
CA GLY A 402 -12.56 -11.31 -12.61
C GLY A 402 -12.72 -9.82 -12.32
N CYS A 403 -12.60 -9.38 -11.06
CA CYS A 403 -12.56 -7.95 -10.74
C CYS A 403 -11.30 -7.28 -11.30
N GLU A 404 -11.41 -6.02 -11.72
CA GLU A 404 -10.31 -5.25 -12.32
C GLU A 404 -9.63 -4.30 -11.32
N THR A 405 -10.29 -3.94 -10.22
CA THR A 405 -9.79 -2.94 -9.25
C THR A 405 -9.74 -3.44 -7.80
N PHE A 406 -8.90 -2.79 -6.98
CA PHE A 406 -8.80 -3.06 -5.55
C PHE A 406 -10.07 -2.67 -4.80
N GLU A 407 -10.63 -1.51 -5.15
CA GLU A 407 -11.94 -1.02 -4.72
C GLU A 407 -13.03 -2.08 -4.97
N GLU A 408 -13.14 -2.60 -6.20
CA GLU A 408 -14.11 -3.66 -6.55
C GLU A 408 -13.87 -4.96 -5.78
N ALA A 409 -12.62 -5.41 -5.64
CA ALA A 409 -12.28 -6.61 -4.88
C ALA A 409 -12.72 -6.53 -3.40
N LEU A 410 -12.57 -5.35 -2.77
CA LEU A 410 -13.09 -5.08 -1.42
C LEU A 410 -14.63 -5.03 -1.41
N ASP A 411 -15.22 -4.42 -2.43
CA ASP A 411 -16.67 -4.32 -2.58
C ASP A 411 -17.34 -5.69 -2.75
N MET A 412 -16.67 -6.66 -3.39
CA MET A 412 -17.11 -8.06 -3.45
C MET A 412 -16.90 -8.75 -2.10
N ALA A 413 -15.73 -8.61 -1.48
CA ALA A 413 -15.41 -9.22 -0.20
C ALA A 413 -16.31 -8.69 0.95
N ALA A 414 -16.83 -7.48 0.86
CA ALA A 414 -17.80 -6.92 1.80
C ALA A 414 -19.17 -7.65 1.79
N LYS A 415 -19.51 -8.30 0.66
CA LYS A 415 -20.83 -8.90 0.40
C LYS A 415 -20.88 -10.42 0.64
N GLY A 416 -19.74 -11.11 0.55
CA GLY A 416 -19.64 -12.57 0.68
C GLY A 416 -19.45 -13.11 2.10
N ASP A 417 -19.57 -14.42 2.23
CA ASP A 417 -19.29 -15.22 3.43
C ASP A 417 -18.16 -16.23 3.15
N SER A 418 -17.02 -16.09 3.83
CA SER A 418 -15.89 -16.99 3.63
C SER A 418 -16.16 -18.41 4.14
N THR A 419 -17.16 -18.64 4.99
CA THR A 419 -17.47 -19.98 5.54
C THR A 419 -18.06 -20.94 4.50
N ASN A 420 -18.53 -20.43 3.37
CA ASN A 420 -18.86 -21.23 2.18
C ASN A 420 -17.61 -21.86 1.53
N VAL A 421 -16.47 -21.18 1.61
CA VAL A 421 -15.22 -21.45 0.87
C VAL A 421 -14.14 -22.09 1.75
N ASP A 422 -13.99 -21.59 2.96
CA ASP A 422 -13.08 -22.09 3.99
C ASP A 422 -13.66 -23.33 4.67
N LYS A 423 -12.78 -24.21 5.18
CA LYS A 423 -13.17 -25.32 6.05
C LYS A 423 -12.90 -24.95 7.51
N LEU A 424 -13.93 -25.05 8.34
CA LEU A 424 -13.89 -24.63 9.75
C LEU A 424 -13.52 -25.78 10.69
N VAL A 425 -13.18 -25.49 11.94
CA VAL A 425 -12.87 -26.52 12.96
C VAL A 425 -14.08 -27.43 13.18
N LYS A 426 -15.31 -26.89 13.21
CA LYS A 426 -16.54 -27.69 13.32
C LYS A 426 -16.76 -28.64 12.12
N ASP A 427 -16.25 -28.31 10.94
CA ASP A 427 -16.36 -29.16 9.74
C ASP A 427 -15.46 -30.40 9.81
N ILE A 428 -14.59 -30.47 10.82
CA ILE A 428 -13.63 -31.56 11.07
C ILE A 428 -13.96 -32.28 12.39
N TYR A 429 -14.26 -31.52 13.46
CA TYR A 429 -14.48 -32.03 14.81
C TYR A 429 -15.96 -32.16 15.21
N GLY A 430 -16.89 -31.62 14.42
CA GLY A 430 -18.33 -31.52 14.79
C GLY A 430 -18.65 -30.41 15.79
N GLY A 431 -17.63 -29.71 16.30
CA GLY A 431 -17.73 -28.64 17.29
C GLY A 431 -16.37 -27.97 17.52
N ASP A 432 -16.11 -27.53 18.75
CA ASP A 432 -14.83 -26.98 19.19
C ASP A 432 -13.77 -28.08 19.34
N TYR A 433 -12.49 -27.77 19.09
CA TYR A 433 -11.37 -28.64 19.48
C TYR A 433 -10.86 -28.23 20.88
N GLU A 434 -11.64 -28.60 21.89
CA GLU A 434 -11.51 -28.18 23.29
C GLU A 434 -10.08 -28.28 23.84
N ARG A 435 -9.37 -29.39 23.56
CA ARG A 435 -8.02 -29.67 24.08
C ARG A 435 -7.00 -28.55 23.84
N PHE A 436 -7.17 -27.78 22.76
CA PHE A 436 -6.30 -26.65 22.41
C PHE A 436 -7.05 -25.32 22.30
N GLY A 437 -8.31 -25.27 22.74
CA GLY A 437 -9.12 -24.04 22.79
C GLY A 437 -9.46 -23.45 21.41
N LEU A 438 -9.51 -24.27 20.35
CA LEU A 438 -9.90 -23.81 19.02
C LEU A 438 -11.42 -23.88 18.86
N GLN A 439 -12.07 -22.72 18.79
CA GLN A 439 -13.51 -22.60 18.56
C GLN A 439 -13.92 -23.24 17.22
N GLY A 440 -15.09 -23.88 17.17
CA GLY A 440 -15.63 -24.53 15.97
C GLY A 440 -15.86 -23.57 14.80
N SER A 441 -16.00 -22.27 15.09
CA SER A 441 -16.09 -21.16 14.13
C SER A 441 -14.75 -20.77 13.47
N ALA A 442 -13.60 -21.19 14.02
CA ALA A 442 -12.29 -20.84 13.49
C ALA A 442 -12.01 -21.56 12.16
N VAL A 443 -11.29 -20.90 11.25
CA VAL A 443 -10.84 -21.51 9.99
C VAL A 443 -9.74 -22.53 10.29
N ALA A 444 -9.98 -23.79 9.96
CA ALA A 444 -9.01 -24.88 10.06
C ALA A 444 -8.21 -25.06 8.76
N SER A 445 -8.82 -24.78 7.60
CA SER A 445 -8.17 -24.81 6.29
C SER A 445 -8.84 -23.80 5.36
N SER A 446 -8.13 -22.71 5.06
CA SER A 446 -8.58 -21.73 4.07
C SER A 446 -8.74 -22.36 2.70
N PHE A 447 -9.82 -22.01 1.99
CA PHE A 447 -10.27 -22.66 0.74
C PHE A 447 -10.48 -24.19 0.85
N GLY A 448 -10.40 -24.79 2.04
CA GLY A 448 -10.41 -26.24 2.25
C GLY A 448 -11.73 -26.95 1.90
N ASN A 449 -12.81 -26.19 1.66
CA ASN A 449 -14.07 -26.69 1.14
C ASN A 449 -14.08 -26.75 -0.40
N MET A 450 -13.19 -26.02 -1.11
CA MET A 450 -13.11 -25.97 -2.57
C MET A 450 -12.53 -27.23 -3.23
N MET A 451 -12.12 -28.23 -2.44
CA MET A 451 -11.80 -29.56 -2.96
C MET A 451 -13.06 -30.27 -3.52
N SER A 452 -14.24 -30.02 -2.94
CA SER A 452 -15.51 -30.55 -3.45
C SER A 452 -15.93 -29.85 -4.74
N LYS A 453 -16.28 -30.63 -5.78
CA LYS A 453 -16.82 -30.09 -7.04
C LYS A 453 -18.16 -29.39 -6.81
N GLU A 454 -19.05 -30.03 -6.06
CA GLU A 454 -20.37 -29.52 -5.70
C GLU A 454 -20.29 -28.14 -5.03
N LYS A 455 -19.37 -27.97 -4.06
CA LYS A 455 -19.15 -26.65 -3.45
C LYS A 455 -18.61 -25.62 -4.44
N ARG A 456 -17.64 -25.98 -5.29
CA ARG A 456 -17.16 -25.06 -6.35
C ARG A 456 -18.26 -24.63 -7.34
N GLU A 457 -19.28 -25.46 -7.55
CA GLU A 457 -20.39 -25.19 -8.46
C GLU A 457 -21.52 -24.35 -7.83
N SER A 458 -21.52 -24.16 -6.50
CA SER A 458 -22.52 -23.38 -5.75
C SER A 458 -22.00 -22.07 -5.13
N ILE A 459 -20.70 -21.82 -5.16
CA ILE A 459 -20.03 -20.69 -4.47
C ILE A 459 -20.12 -19.40 -5.29
N SER A 460 -20.36 -18.27 -4.62
CA SER A 460 -20.38 -16.94 -5.24
C SER A 460 -18.96 -16.37 -5.43
N LYS A 461 -18.84 -15.36 -6.30
CA LYS A 461 -17.57 -14.63 -6.48
C LYS A 461 -17.24 -13.80 -5.24
N GLU A 462 -18.28 -13.28 -4.59
CA GLU A 462 -18.25 -12.51 -3.36
C GLU A 462 -17.66 -13.33 -2.20
N ASP A 463 -18.07 -14.60 -2.07
CA ASP A 463 -17.52 -15.54 -1.08
C ASP A 463 -16.03 -15.82 -1.33
N LEU A 464 -15.63 -15.99 -2.60
CA LEU A 464 -14.22 -16.17 -2.98
C LEU A 464 -13.39 -14.94 -2.61
N ALA A 465 -13.86 -13.73 -2.93
CA ALA A 465 -13.20 -12.48 -2.55
C ALA A 465 -13.09 -12.35 -1.02
N ARG A 466 -14.16 -12.69 -0.28
CA ARG A 466 -14.15 -12.65 1.19
C ARG A 466 -13.20 -13.69 1.80
N ALA A 467 -13.16 -14.91 1.26
CA ALA A 467 -12.20 -15.93 1.68
C ALA A 467 -10.77 -15.49 1.39
N THR A 468 -10.47 -14.93 0.21
CA THR A 468 -9.13 -14.38 -0.08
C THR A 468 -8.76 -13.30 0.95
N LEU A 469 -9.67 -12.36 1.23
CA LEU A 469 -9.44 -11.29 2.20
C LEU A 469 -9.17 -11.82 3.62
N VAL A 470 -9.99 -12.78 4.08
CA VAL A 470 -9.87 -13.42 5.40
C VAL A 470 -8.58 -14.22 5.51
N THR A 471 -8.23 -15.02 4.51
CA THR A 471 -6.99 -15.82 4.48
C THR A 471 -5.74 -14.94 4.58
N ILE A 472 -5.63 -13.91 3.74
CA ILE A 472 -4.47 -13.00 3.74
C ILE A 472 -4.40 -12.22 5.06
N THR A 473 -5.52 -11.67 5.52
CA THR A 473 -5.56 -10.88 6.76
C THR A 473 -5.19 -11.72 8.00
N ASN A 474 -5.76 -12.92 8.13
CA ASN A 474 -5.47 -13.81 9.27
C ASN A 474 -4.05 -14.37 9.23
N ASN A 475 -3.47 -14.60 8.04
CA ASN A 475 -2.07 -14.98 7.90
C ASN A 475 -1.15 -13.87 8.41
N ILE A 476 -1.33 -12.64 7.94
CA ILE A 476 -0.54 -11.48 8.37
C ILE A 476 -0.72 -11.23 9.87
N GLY A 477 -1.94 -11.32 10.39
CA GLY A 477 -2.23 -11.23 11.82
C GLY A 477 -1.50 -12.29 12.66
N SER A 478 -1.49 -13.56 12.22
CA SER A 478 -0.77 -14.61 12.95
C SER A 478 0.75 -14.39 12.95
N ILE A 479 1.33 -13.96 11.81
CA ILE A 479 2.77 -13.65 11.73
C ILE A 479 3.11 -12.45 12.62
N ALA A 480 2.32 -11.36 12.55
CA ALA A 480 2.50 -10.18 13.39
C ALA A 480 2.44 -10.51 14.88
N ARG A 481 1.48 -11.35 15.31
CA ARG A 481 1.40 -11.86 16.70
C ARG A 481 2.65 -12.63 17.11
N MET A 482 3.18 -13.50 16.25
CA MET A 482 4.40 -14.26 16.56
C MET A 482 5.63 -13.36 16.67
N CYS A 483 5.77 -12.36 15.78
CA CYS A 483 6.82 -11.35 15.88
C CYS A 483 6.70 -10.50 17.15
N ALA A 484 5.50 -10.02 17.48
CA ALA A 484 5.23 -9.22 18.67
C ALA A 484 5.61 -9.95 19.97
N LEU A 485 5.19 -11.22 20.09
CA LEU A 485 5.53 -12.05 21.25
C LEU A 485 7.04 -12.36 21.33
N ASN A 486 7.70 -12.66 20.21
CA ASN A 486 9.15 -12.95 20.20
C ASN A 486 10.01 -11.71 20.51
N GLU A 487 9.56 -10.52 20.09
CA GLU A 487 10.25 -9.25 20.36
C GLU A 487 9.85 -8.62 21.70
N ASN A 488 8.89 -9.21 22.43
CA ASN A 488 8.32 -8.70 23.69
C ASN A 488 7.67 -7.31 23.54
N ILE A 489 6.92 -7.11 22.45
CA ILE A 489 6.22 -5.86 22.13
C ILE A 489 4.71 -6.08 22.18
N ASP A 490 3.98 -5.20 22.88
CA ASP A 490 2.53 -5.24 23.07
C ASP A 490 1.73 -4.48 22.00
N ARG A 491 2.30 -3.41 21.44
CA ARG A 491 1.67 -2.56 20.43
C ARG A 491 2.09 -2.94 19.02
N VAL A 492 1.10 -3.33 18.21
CA VAL A 492 1.28 -3.68 16.80
C VAL A 492 0.57 -2.65 15.93
N VAL A 493 1.35 -1.78 15.27
CA VAL A 493 0.84 -0.76 14.35
C VAL A 493 0.77 -1.36 12.94
N PHE A 494 -0.42 -1.42 12.36
CA PHE A 494 -0.63 -1.85 10.99
C PHE A 494 -0.80 -0.64 10.07
N VAL A 495 -0.07 -0.64 8.95
CA VAL A 495 -0.08 0.44 7.95
C VAL A 495 -0.04 -0.16 6.53
N GLY A 496 -0.08 0.69 5.50
CA GLY A 496 0.03 0.29 4.10
C GLY A 496 -1.32 0.23 3.38
N ASN A 497 -1.28 0.48 2.07
CA ASN A 497 -2.48 0.67 1.24
C ASN A 497 -3.42 -0.55 1.12
N PHE A 498 -3.04 -1.75 1.61
CA PHE A 498 -3.98 -2.88 1.73
C PHE A 498 -5.12 -2.60 2.72
N LEU A 499 -4.90 -1.69 3.68
CA LEU A 499 -5.92 -1.31 4.66
C LEU A 499 -6.80 -0.14 4.19
N ARG A 500 -6.47 0.51 3.06
CA ARG A 500 -7.26 1.61 2.47
C ARG A 500 -8.70 1.18 2.27
N ILE A 501 -9.64 1.93 2.87
CA ILE A 501 -11.10 1.68 2.91
C ILE A 501 -11.51 0.28 3.42
N ASN A 502 -10.59 -0.48 4.01
CA ASN A 502 -10.74 -1.90 4.31
C ASN A 502 -11.07 -2.16 5.80
N MET A 503 -12.24 -1.67 6.23
CA MET A 503 -12.74 -1.86 7.60
C MET A 503 -12.87 -3.34 8.00
N VAL A 504 -13.05 -4.25 7.04
CA VAL A 504 -13.11 -5.70 7.28
C VAL A 504 -11.75 -6.20 7.77
N SER A 505 -10.65 -5.93 7.04
CA SER A 505 -9.33 -6.37 7.46
C SER A 505 -8.88 -5.71 8.78
N MET A 506 -9.14 -4.42 8.99
CA MET A 506 -8.76 -3.78 10.26
C MET A 506 -9.46 -4.41 11.47
N LYS A 507 -10.78 -4.68 11.38
CA LYS A 507 -11.52 -5.35 12.46
C LYS A 507 -11.05 -6.80 12.67
N LEU A 508 -10.71 -7.53 11.60
CA LEU A 508 -10.11 -8.88 11.70
C LEU A 508 -8.73 -8.86 12.35
N LEU A 509 -7.87 -7.87 12.04
CA LEU A 509 -6.56 -7.71 12.69
C LEU A 509 -6.70 -7.36 14.17
N ALA A 510 -7.63 -6.45 14.51
CA ALA A 510 -7.92 -6.10 15.89
C ALA A 510 -8.45 -7.30 16.69
N TYR A 511 -9.38 -8.08 16.12
CA TYR A 511 -9.85 -9.34 16.69
C TYR A 511 -8.69 -10.33 16.87
N ALA A 512 -7.84 -10.50 15.85
CA ALA A 512 -6.76 -11.47 15.87
C ALA A 512 -5.64 -11.11 16.87
N MET A 513 -5.35 -9.83 17.10
CA MET A 513 -4.45 -9.41 18.18
C MET A 513 -5.07 -9.68 19.54
N ASP A 514 -6.29 -9.21 19.80
CA ASP A 514 -6.96 -9.33 21.10
C ASP A 514 -7.21 -10.80 21.48
N PHE A 515 -7.90 -11.56 20.63
CA PHE A 515 -8.33 -12.93 20.90
C PHE A 515 -7.15 -13.90 21.07
N TRP A 516 -6.23 -13.96 20.09
CA TRP A 516 -5.13 -14.94 20.11
C TRP A 516 -3.99 -14.58 21.07
N SER A 517 -3.99 -13.38 21.65
CA SER A 517 -3.07 -12.98 22.72
C SER A 517 -3.72 -12.92 24.11
N LYS A 518 -5.03 -13.14 24.21
CA LYS A 518 -5.83 -12.95 25.44
C LYS A 518 -5.73 -11.52 25.98
N GLY A 519 -5.78 -10.53 25.09
CA GLY A 519 -5.72 -9.10 25.42
C GLY A 519 -4.32 -8.55 25.69
N GLN A 520 -3.25 -9.32 25.46
CA GLN A 520 -1.86 -8.86 25.64
C GLN A 520 -1.35 -7.98 24.50
N LEU A 521 -1.84 -8.17 23.28
CA LEU A 521 -1.46 -7.41 22.09
C LEU A 521 -2.59 -6.47 21.65
N LYS A 522 -2.23 -5.23 21.32
CA LYS A 522 -3.16 -4.24 20.77
C LYS A 522 -2.82 -3.92 19.31
N ALA A 523 -3.80 -4.11 18.43
CA ALA A 523 -3.74 -3.57 17.07
C ALA A 523 -3.99 -2.05 17.09
N LEU A 524 -3.10 -1.31 16.45
CA LEU A 524 -3.17 0.12 16.20
C LEU A 524 -3.18 0.38 14.69
N PHE A 525 -3.84 1.44 14.26
CA PHE A 525 -4.03 1.85 12.86
C PHE A 525 -3.88 3.36 12.77
N LEU A 526 -3.47 3.87 11.59
CA LEU A 526 -3.20 5.29 11.37
C LEU A 526 -4.04 5.80 10.19
N GLU A 527 -4.49 7.06 10.19
CA GLU A 527 -5.37 7.60 9.13
C GLU A 527 -4.64 7.75 7.78
N HIS A 528 -3.35 8.06 7.79
CA HIS A 528 -2.49 8.24 6.59
C HIS A 528 -1.71 6.96 6.23
N GLU A 529 -2.21 5.80 6.63
CA GLU A 529 -1.58 4.46 6.51
C GLU A 529 -0.80 4.18 5.22
N GLY A 530 -1.25 4.71 4.09
CA GLY A 530 -0.67 4.48 2.78
C GLY A 530 0.54 5.36 2.42
N TYR A 531 0.83 6.42 3.18
CA TYR A 531 1.58 7.59 2.69
C TYR A 531 2.92 7.88 3.38
N PHE A 532 3.22 7.27 4.52
CA PHE A 532 4.38 7.64 5.35
C PHE A 532 5.73 7.61 4.63
N GLY A 533 5.99 6.63 3.74
CA GLY A 533 7.21 6.62 2.93
C GLY A 533 7.39 7.88 2.07
N ALA A 534 6.30 8.38 1.47
CA ALA A 534 6.33 9.61 0.69
C ALA A 534 6.49 10.87 1.59
N VAL A 535 5.98 10.84 2.82
CA VAL A 535 6.25 11.90 3.82
C VAL A 535 7.72 11.87 4.27
N GLY A 536 8.30 10.70 4.54
CA GLY A 536 9.72 10.57 4.88
C GLY A 536 10.63 11.09 3.77
N ALA A 537 10.33 10.76 2.52
CA ALA A 537 11.05 11.30 1.36
C ALA A 537 10.94 12.82 1.23
N LEU A 538 9.80 13.42 1.59
CA LEU A 538 9.64 14.88 1.65
C LEU A 538 10.48 15.50 2.79
N LEU A 539 10.57 14.84 3.95
CA LEU A 539 11.33 15.36 5.09
C LEU A 539 12.84 15.36 4.82
N GLU A 540 13.35 14.40 4.05
CA GLU A 540 14.77 14.32 3.68
C GLU A 540 15.22 15.47 2.76
N LEU A 541 14.32 15.98 1.91
CA LEU A 541 14.57 17.15 1.04
C LEU A 541 15.13 18.35 1.80
N PHE A 542 14.74 18.52 3.07
CA PHE A 542 15.18 19.63 3.92
C PHE A 542 16.55 19.39 4.58
N LYS A 543 17.01 18.14 4.72
CA LYS A 543 18.34 17.84 5.26
C LYS A 543 19.45 18.02 4.21
N MET A 544 19.10 17.82 2.94
CA MET A 544 20.00 18.06 1.79
C MET A 544 20.39 19.53 1.64
N THR A 545 19.62 20.47 2.20
CA THR A 545 19.88 21.92 2.16
C THR A 545 20.57 22.48 3.40
N ASP A 546 20.81 21.65 4.42
CA ASP A 546 21.72 21.95 5.54
C ASP A 546 23.12 21.34 5.32
N THR A 547 23.35 20.71 4.16
CA THR A 547 24.61 20.03 3.78
C THR A 547 25.24 20.57 2.48
N GLN A 548 24.81 21.75 2.02
CA GLN A 548 25.34 22.50 0.86
C GLN A 548 25.64 23.96 1.23
#